data_AF-A0A3P8KIR9-F1
#
_entry.id   AF-A0A3P8KIR9-F1
#
_cell.length_a   1.000
_cell.length_b   1.000
_cell.length_c   1.000
_cell.angle_alpha   90.00
_cell.angle_beta   90.00
_cell.angle_gamma   90.00
#
_symmetry.space_group_name_H-M   'P 1'
#
loop_
_entity.id
_entity.type
_entity.pdbx_description
1 polymer ?
#
loop_
_entity_poly.entity_id
_entity_poly.type
_entity_poly.pdbx_seq_one_letter_code
_entity_poly.pdbx_strand_id
1 'polypeptide(L)'
;MRYSSRVAAGKCIICISMFLFSVVGMILTALITKLVFAALGWFTIGSFDIAWGDIIYAAKLGFAGGSILGLGWIIFYIFKAKGF
;
A
#
# COMPACT_ATOMS: atom_id res chain seq x y z
N MET A 1 -21.24 -30.26 -1.86
CA MET A 1 -21.10 -28.78 -1.85
C MET A 1 -20.12 -28.21 -0.79
N ARG A 2 -19.62 -28.97 0.20
CA ARG A 2 -18.72 -28.43 1.28
C ARG A 2 -17.23 -28.26 0.91
N TYR A 3 -16.78 -28.78 -0.23
CA TYR A 3 -15.35 -28.74 -0.61
C TYR A 3 -14.96 -27.44 -1.32
N SER A 4 -15.88 -26.88 -2.13
CA SER A 4 -15.64 -25.66 -2.92
C SER A 4 -15.44 -24.41 -2.04
N SER A 5 -16.18 -24.30 -0.94
CA SER A 5 -16.12 -23.15 -0.02
C SER A 5 -14.81 -23.04 0.76
N ARG A 6 -14.11 -24.15 1.06
CA ARG A 6 -12.78 -24.09 1.69
C ARG A 6 -11.71 -23.56 0.73
N VAL A 7 -11.80 -23.95 -0.54
CA VAL A 7 -10.86 -23.50 -1.59
C VAL A 7 -11.09 -22.01 -1.90
N ALA A 8 -12.35 -21.56 -1.90
CA ALA A 8 -12.69 -20.15 -2.02
C ALA A 8 -12.21 -19.33 -0.81
N ALA A 9 -12.39 -19.83 0.41
CA ALA A 9 -11.91 -19.17 1.62
C ALA A 9 -10.38 -19.01 1.63
N GLY A 10 -9.63 -20.05 1.21
CA GLY A 10 -8.17 -19.97 1.09
C GLY A 10 -7.71 -18.91 0.09
N LYS A 11 -8.36 -18.82 -1.09
CA LYS A 11 -8.08 -17.80 -2.09
C LYS A 11 -8.38 -16.38 -1.60
N CYS A 12 -9.44 -16.19 -0.82
CA CYS A 12 -9.77 -14.89 -0.22
C CYS A 12 -8.72 -14.45 0.79
N ILE A 13 -8.21 -15.35 1.64
CA ILE A 13 -7.19 -15.02 2.65
C ILE A 13 -5.89 -14.56 1.98
N ILE A 14 -5.48 -15.22 0.90
CA ILE A 14 -4.27 -14.85 0.14
C ILE A 14 -4.44 -13.47 -0.51
N CYS A 15 -5.62 -13.18 -1.09
CA CYS A 15 -5.91 -11.87 -1.65
C CYS A 15 -5.88 -10.75 -0.59
N ILE A 16 -6.49 -11.00 0.58
CA ILE A 16 -6.51 -10.03 1.68
C ILE A 16 -5.09 -9.78 2.20
N SER A 17 -4.28 -10.83 2.34
CA SER A 17 -2.89 -10.72 2.79
C SER A 17 -2.05 -9.90 1.79
N MET A 18 -2.17 -10.16 0.49
CA MET A 18 -1.48 -9.39 -0.56
C MET A 18 -1.93 -7.92 -0.60
N PHE A 19 -3.22 -7.66 -0.39
CA PHE A 19 -3.76 -6.30 -0.31
C PHE A 19 -3.17 -5.53 0.88
N LEU A 20 -3.18 -6.15 2.07
CA LEU A 20 -2.60 -5.55 3.27
C LEU A 20 -1.10 -5.29 3.10
N PHE A 21 -0.37 -6.23 2.49
CA PHE A 21 1.06 -6.05 2.21
C PHE A 21 1.33 -4.88 1.26
N SER A 22 0.50 -4.70 0.22
CA SER A 22 0.61 -3.55 -0.69
C SER A 22 0.33 -2.21 0.00
N VAL A 23 -0.69 -2.16 0.87
CA VAL A 23 -1.02 -0.94 1.63
C VAL A 23 0.12 -0.58 2.58
N VAL A 24 0.62 -1.54 3.34
CA VAL A 24 1.74 -1.32 4.28
C VAL A 24 3.01 -0.92 3.52
N GLY A 25 3.32 -1.58 2.40
CA GLY A 25 4.47 -1.27 1.56
C GLY A 25 4.43 0.15 1.01
N MET A 26 3.27 0.60 0.50
CA MET A 26 3.11 1.96 -0.02
C MET A 26 3.18 3.03 1.06
N ILE A 27 2.63 2.78 2.25
CA ILE A 27 2.76 3.68 3.41
C ILE A 27 4.23 3.80 3.82
N LEU A 28 4.94 2.67 3.91
CA LEU A 28 6.35 2.65 4.29
C LEU A 28 7.20 3.40 3.26
N THR A 29 6.94 3.18 1.97
CA THR A 29 7.66 3.86 0.88
C THR A 29 7.39 5.37 0.91
N ALA A 30 6.15 5.80 1.09
CA ALA A 30 5.80 7.21 1.21
C ALA A 30 6.50 7.88 2.41
N LEU A 31 6.57 7.19 3.55
CA LEU A 31 7.26 7.66 4.76
C LEU A 31 8.78 7.79 4.52
N ILE A 32 9.40 6.77 3.92
CA ILE A 32 10.82 6.78 3.56
C ILE A 32 11.11 7.92 2.60
N THR A 33 10.28 8.12 1.58
CA THR A 33 10.49 9.18 0.58
C THR A 33 10.43 10.56 1.24
N LYS A 34 9.47 10.81 2.14
CA LYS A 34 9.44 12.04 2.94
C LYS A 34 10.66 12.20 3.85
N LEU A 35 11.13 11.12 4.46
CA LEU A 35 12.34 11.13 5.29
C LEU A 35 13.58 11.49 4.47
N VAL A 36 13.70 10.94 3.26
CA VAL A 36 14.79 11.24 2.32
C VAL A 36 14.71 12.69 1.85
N PHE A 37 13.52 13.21 1.52
CA PHE A 37 13.34 14.61 1.18
C PHE A 37 13.68 15.55 2.34
N ALA A 38 13.33 15.20 3.58
CA ALA A 38 13.73 15.96 4.76
C ALA A 38 15.25 15.95 4.96
N ALA A 39 15.91 14.80 4.77
CA ALA A 39 17.37 14.69 4.84
C ALA A 39 18.08 15.48 3.73
N LEU A 40 17.55 15.47 2.50
CA LEU A 40 18.06 16.28 1.38
C LEU A 40 17.85 17.79 1.62
N GLY A 41 16.69 18.17 2.16
CA GLY A 41 16.38 19.55 2.55
C GLY A 41 17.31 20.06 3.64
N TRP A 42 17.63 19.22 4.63
CA TRP A 42 18.64 19.53 5.65
C TRP A 42 20.02 19.79 5.04
N PHE A 43 20.43 18.97 4.07
CA PHE A 43 21.73 19.11 3.41
C PHE A 43 21.83 20.38 2.56
N THR A 44 20.69 20.89 2.06
CA THR A 44 20.65 22.04 1.14
C THR A 44 20.41 23.37 1.85
N ILE A 45 19.55 23.38 2.89
CA ILE A 45 19.02 24.61 3.52
C ILE A 45 19.28 24.68 5.03
N GLY A 46 19.76 23.59 5.66
CA GLY A 46 20.12 23.58 7.08
C GLY A 46 18.95 23.70 8.06
N SER A 47 17.71 23.58 7.59
CA SER A 47 16.49 23.66 8.41
C SER A 47 15.68 22.36 8.32
N PHE A 48 15.41 21.72 9.46
CA PHE A 48 14.46 20.61 9.59
C PHE A 48 13.15 21.23 10.04
N ASP A 49 12.26 21.46 9.09
CA ASP A 49 10.86 21.70 9.42
C ASP A 49 10.07 20.48 9.00
N ILE A 50 10.11 19.44 9.85
CA ILE A 50 9.21 18.29 9.72
C ILE A 50 7.94 18.63 10.49
N ALA A 51 6.97 19.20 9.80
CA ALA A 51 5.64 19.41 10.37
C ALA A 51 4.92 18.06 10.53
N TRP A 52 4.29 17.84 11.69
CA TRP A 52 3.46 16.64 11.93
C TRP A 52 2.33 16.48 10.90
N GLY A 53 1.88 17.59 10.30
CA GLY A 53 0.91 17.59 9.21
C GLY A 53 1.41 16.90 7.93
N ASP A 54 2.69 17.03 7.59
CA ASP A 54 3.30 16.38 6.42
C ASP A 54 3.37 14.86 6.57
N ILE A 55 3.59 14.38 7.79
CA ILE A 55 3.61 12.95 8.12
C ILE A 55 2.22 12.35 7.94
N ILE A 56 1.19 13.04 8.46
CA ILE A 56 -0.21 12.60 8.33
C ILE A 56 -0.64 12.64 6.86
N TYR A 57 -0.23 13.66 6.11
CA TYR A 57 -0.50 13.77 4.68
C TYR A 57 0.17 12.65 3.89
N ALA A 58 1.44 12.36 4.16
CA ALA A 58 2.18 11.27 3.50
C ALA A 58 1.59 9.90 3.83
N ALA A 59 1.16 9.68 5.08
CA ALA A 59 0.46 8.46 5.47
C ALA A 59 -0.87 8.30 4.73
N LYS A 60 -1.67 9.38 4.61
CA LYS A 60 -2.90 9.39 3.80
C LYS A 60 -2.64 9.10 2.33
N LEU A 61 -1.59 9.69 1.76
CA LEU A 61 -1.23 9.51 0.36
C LEU A 61 -0.72 8.09 0.09
N GLY A 62 0.07 7.53 1.00
CA GLY A 62 0.48 6.12 0.98
C GLY A 62 -0.70 5.15 1.11
N PHE A 63 -1.68 5.46 1.96
CA PHE A 63 -2.90 4.66 2.09
C PHE A 63 -3.79 4.72 0.85
N ALA A 64 -3.97 5.92 0.26
CA ALA A 64 -4.71 6.09 -0.99
C ALA A 64 -4.04 5.36 -2.16
N GLY A 65 -2.71 5.47 -2.29
CA GLY A 65 -1.95 4.75 -3.32
C GLY A 65 -1.97 3.24 -3.12
N GLY A 66 -1.79 2.78 -1.88
CA GLY A 66 -1.83 1.36 -1.52
C GLY A 66 -3.19 0.72 -1.73
N SER A 67 -4.28 1.44 -1.44
CA SER A 67 -5.64 0.93 -1.66
C SER A 67 -5.97 0.82 -3.16
N ILE A 68 -5.54 1.77 -4.00
CA ILE A 68 -5.70 1.70 -5.45
C ILE A 68 -4.93 0.53 -6.06
N LEU A 69 -3.66 0.36 -5.69
CA LEU A 69 -2.83 -0.76 -6.16
C LEU A 69 -3.37 -2.12 -5.70
N GLY A 70 -3.78 -2.20 -4.44
CA GLY A 70 -4.40 -3.40 -3.89
C GLY A 70 -5.72 -3.75 -4.59
N LEU A 71 -6.57 -2.75 -4.88
CA LEU A 71 -7.84 -2.96 -5.60
C LEU A 71 -7.58 -3.44 -7.03
N GLY A 72 -6.60 -2.82 -7.71
CA GLY A 72 -6.14 -3.25 -9.02
C GLY A 72 -5.67 -4.71 -9.02
N TRP A 73 -4.93 -5.13 -7.99
CA TRP A 73 -4.48 -6.51 -7.85
C TRP A 73 -5.63 -7.51 -7.64
N ILE A 74 -6.63 -7.14 -6.82
CA ILE A 74 -7.83 -7.96 -6.59
C ILE A 74 -8.62 -8.12 -7.89
N ILE A 75 -8.83 -7.04 -8.64
CA ILE A 75 -9.54 -7.05 -9.92
C ILE A 75 -8.77 -7.93 -10.93
N PHE A 76 -7.45 -7.78 -11.01
CA PHE A 76 -6.60 -8.60 -11.86
C PHE A 76 -6.65 -10.08 -11.48
N TYR A 77 -6.69 -10.40 -10.18
CA TYR A 77 -6.82 -11.78 -9.71
C TYR A 77 -8.17 -12.39 -10.09
N ILE A 78 -9.26 -11.63 -9.97
CA ILE A 78 -10.61 -12.06 -10.38
C ILE A 78 -10.67 -12.25 -11.90
N PHE A 79 -10.09 -11.34 -12.68
CA PHE A 79 -10.01 -11.45 -14.15
C PHE A 79 -9.18 -12.67 -14.58
N LYS A 80 -8.01 -12.86 -13.98
CA LYS A 80 -7.14 -14.02 -14.23
C LYS A 80 -7.81 -15.33 -13.84
N ALA A 81 -8.59 -15.35 -12.76
CA ALA A 81 -9.37 -16.53 -12.36
C ALA A 81 -10.52 -16.86 -13.31
N LYS A 82 -10.97 -15.90 -14.13
CA LYS A 82 -12.03 -16.09 -15.13
C LYS A 82 -11.53 -16.56 -16.50
N GLY A 83 -10.22 -16.57 -16.74
CA GLY A 83 -9.64 -17.05 -18.00
C GLY A 83 -10.05 -16.17 -19.17
N PHE A 84 -9.29 -15.11 -19.41
CA PHE A 84 -9.15 -14.53 -20.74
C PHE A 84 -7.73 -14.87 -21.22
#